data_AF-A0A6S9JQJ6-F1
#
_entry.id   AF-A0A6S9JQJ6-F1
#
_cell.length_a   1.000
_cell.length_b   1.000
_cell.length_c   1.000
_cell.angle_alpha   90.00
_cell.angle_beta   90.00
_cell.angle_gamma   90.00
#
_symmetry.space_group_name_H-M   'P 1'
#
loop_
_entity.id
_entity.type
_entity.pdbx_description
1 polymer ?
#
loop_
_entity_poly.entity_id
_entity_poly.type
_entity_poly.pdbx_seq_one_letter_code
_entity_poly.pdbx_strand_id
1 'polypeptide(L)'
;MLTECLAIAGSIVTGTTSTYVSLNIFTAFDKVEFEMSYPVLHTLDGLSECMSEWLFLAKTNFHGMELNLPWYFGLFCLNYSFGGIASLITKPKWARNSYFPYVTFSLFLLFLQGPLSFMADYMNMTNESVWHALDKASAVPLTILELSKIYVMRPYTRPNVWTSYVFSLTFSMSSFLMSQLSQKNLDRDGFVFWHNLWHLHPLAVTCIMFYDFFVLGEYDSSVALKDQEKKSTKPQLLSTVVMNDPMYHAKKNSRGTKTRKES
;
A
#
# COMPACT_ATOMS: atom_id res chain seq x y z
N MET A 1 9.46 -13.60 10.61
CA MET A 1 8.90 -12.84 9.45
C MET A 1 9.63 -11.53 9.19
N LEU A 2 9.48 -10.44 9.94
CA LEU A 2 10.22 -9.18 9.66
C LEU A 2 11.75 -9.36 9.71
N THR A 3 12.23 -10.17 10.66
CA THR A 3 13.64 -10.57 10.83
C THR A 3 14.16 -11.50 9.72
N GLU A 4 13.29 -12.31 9.10
CA GLU A 4 13.68 -13.21 8.01
C GLU A 4 13.65 -12.48 6.66
N CYS A 5 12.73 -11.53 6.48
CA CYS A 5 12.70 -10.64 5.31
C CYS A 5 13.93 -9.70 5.27
N LEU A 6 14.43 -9.24 6.43
CA LEU A 6 15.65 -8.43 6.50
C LEU A 6 16.92 -9.24 6.19
N ALA A 7 16.94 -10.54 6.50
CA ALA A 7 18.08 -11.41 6.17
C ALA A 7 18.22 -11.65 4.65
N ILE A 8 17.11 -11.78 3.93
CA ILE A 8 17.11 -11.96 2.47
C ILE A 8 17.48 -10.66 1.74
N ALA A 9 17.04 -9.50 2.25
CA ALA A 9 17.42 -8.20 1.70
C ALA A 9 18.92 -7.88 1.89
N GLY A 10 19.53 -8.34 2.98
CA GLY A 10 20.96 -8.17 3.26
C GLY A 10 21.89 -8.92 2.28
N SER A 11 21.44 -10.05 1.73
CA SER A 11 22.25 -10.86 0.79
C SER A 11 22.25 -10.35 -0.65
N ILE A 12 21.32 -9.46 -1.02
CA ILE A 12 21.25 -8.88 -2.39
C ILE A 12 22.15 -7.64 -2.52
N VAL A 13 22.49 -6.97 -1.41
CA VAL A 13 23.24 -5.70 -1.42
C VAL A 13 24.76 -5.89 -1.57
N THR A 14 25.30 -7.10 -1.44
CA THR A 14 26.75 -7.35 -1.51
C THR A 14 27.23 -7.93 -2.85
N GLY A 15 26.35 -8.09 -3.84
CA GLY A 15 26.69 -8.62 -5.16
C GLY A 15 27.29 -7.59 -6.12
N THR A 16 28.59 -7.35 -6.03
CA THR A 16 29.38 -6.70 -7.06
C THR A 16 29.46 -7.58 -8.32
N THR A 17 28.86 -7.14 -9.42
CA THR A 17 29.44 -7.35 -10.77
C THR A 17 28.84 -6.34 -11.75
N SER A 18 29.75 -5.54 -12.32
CA SER A 18 29.52 -4.59 -13.39
C SER A 18 29.31 -5.33 -14.71
N THR A 19 28.24 -5.02 -15.44
CA THR A 19 28.22 -5.25 -16.90
C THR A 19 27.30 -4.22 -17.54
N TYR A 20 27.91 -3.27 -18.26
CA TYR A 20 27.20 -2.33 -19.13
C TYR A 20 26.73 -3.07 -20.38
N VAL A 21 25.43 -3.16 -20.59
CA VAL A 21 24.84 -3.54 -21.89
C VAL A 21 24.14 -2.29 -22.44
N SER A 22 24.79 -1.64 -23.38
CA SER A 22 24.22 -0.58 -24.21
C SER A 22 23.31 -1.20 -25.27
N LEU A 23 22.00 -1.00 -25.11
CA LEU A 23 20.97 -1.51 -26.02
C LEU A 23 20.69 -0.46 -27.12
N ASN A 24 21.28 -0.63 -28.30
CA ASN A 24 20.89 0.09 -29.52
C ASN A 24 19.69 -0.62 -30.16
N ILE A 25 18.47 -0.23 -29.77
CA ILE A 25 17.23 -0.61 -30.45
C ILE A 25 16.62 0.67 -30.99
N PHE A 26 16.97 1.12 -32.20
CA PHE A 26 16.14 2.12 -32.89
C PHE A 26 16.28 2.21 -34.43
N THR A 27 16.86 1.24 -35.13
CA THR A 27 17.08 1.38 -36.59
C THR A 27 16.68 0.17 -37.44
N ALA A 28 15.58 -0.51 -37.11
CA ALA A 28 15.08 -1.65 -37.91
C ALA A 28 13.55 -1.66 -38.15
N PHE A 29 12.93 -0.50 -38.34
CA PHE A 29 11.48 -0.40 -38.59
C PHE A 29 11.14 0.50 -39.78
N ASP A 30 11.66 0.21 -40.97
CA ASP A 30 11.29 1.02 -42.15
C ASP A 30 10.79 0.26 -43.38
N LYS A 31 10.76 -1.08 -43.42
CA LYS A 31 10.22 -1.80 -44.60
C LYS A 31 9.61 -3.18 -44.28
N VAL A 32 8.49 -3.19 -43.56
CA VAL A 32 7.59 -4.36 -43.57
C VAL A 32 6.18 -3.87 -43.87
N GLU A 33 5.86 -3.79 -45.16
CA GLU A 33 4.47 -3.72 -45.61
C GLU A 33 3.84 -5.09 -45.37
N PHE A 34 3.14 -5.22 -44.25
CA PHE A 34 2.42 -6.44 -43.90
C PHE A 34 0.99 -6.31 -44.47
N GLU A 35 0.74 -6.96 -45.61
CA GLU A 35 -0.61 -7.16 -46.14
C GLU A 35 -1.38 -8.11 -45.20
N MET A 36 -2.03 -7.54 -44.18
CA MET A 36 -2.86 -8.26 -43.23
C MET A 36 -4.30 -8.31 -43.77
N SER A 37 -4.58 -9.28 -44.63
CA SER A 37 -5.94 -9.60 -45.07
C SER A 37 -6.31 -11.03 -44.68
N TYR A 38 -7.38 -11.15 -43.86
CA TYR A 38 -8.05 -12.33 -43.26
C TYR A 38 -7.52 -12.87 -41.91
N PRO A 39 -8.41 -13.27 -40.96
CA PRO A 39 -9.64 -12.60 -40.50
C PRO A 39 -9.52 -12.29 -39.00
N VAL A 40 -9.66 -11.00 -38.64
CA VAL A 40 -9.64 -10.51 -37.24
C VAL A 40 -10.70 -11.18 -36.34
N LEU A 41 -11.72 -11.83 -36.94
CA LEU A 41 -12.79 -12.50 -36.19
C LEU A 41 -12.34 -13.82 -35.54
N HIS A 42 -11.54 -14.65 -36.21
CA HIS A 42 -11.09 -15.93 -35.64
C HIS A 42 -10.05 -15.76 -34.53
N THR A 43 -9.30 -14.66 -34.54
CA THR A 43 -8.36 -14.33 -33.46
C THR A 43 -9.06 -13.86 -32.20
N LEU A 44 -10.24 -13.23 -32.30
CA LEU A 44 -11.02 -12.82 -31.13
C LEU A 44 -11.66 -14.01 -30.41
N ASP A 45 -12.17 -15.00 -31.15
CA ASP A 45 -12.73 -16.21 -30.56
C ASP A 45 -11.66 -17.03 -29.84
N GLY A 46 -10.48 -17.22 -30.46
CA GLY A 46 -9.36 -17.91 -29.84
C GLY A 46 -8.76 -17.15 -28.64
N LEU A 47 -8.75 -15.81 -28.69
CA LEU A 47 -8.36 -14.99 -27.53
C LEU A 47 -9.38 -15.13 -26.40
N SER A 48 -10.68 -15.11 -26.70
CA SER A 48 -11.74 -15.27 -25.71
C SER A 48 -11.68 -16.65 -25.04
N GLU A 49 -11.49 -17.72 -25.83
CA GLU A 49 -11.35 -19.08 -25.31
C GLU A 49 -10.11 -19.21 -24.43
N CYS A 50 -8.95 -18.74 -24.90
CA CYS A 50 -7.71 -18.71 -24.12
C CYS A 50 -7.84 -17.89 -22.83
N MET A 51 -8.44 -16.69 -22.90
CA MET A 51 -8.70 -15.86 -21.72
C MET A 51 -9.69 -16.54 -20.77
N SER A 52 -10.68 -17.27 -21.28
CA SER A 52 -11.65 -17.98 -20.45
C SER A 52 -11.00 -19.15 -19.71
N GLU A 53 -10.15 -19.93 -20.37
CA GLU A 53 -9.38 -20.99 -19.72
C GLU A 53 -8.40 -20.42 -18.69
N TRP A 54 -7.79 -19.27 -19.02
CA TRP A 54 -6.88 -18.57 -18.12
C TRP A 54 -7.55 -17.95 -16.92
N LEU A 55 -8.77 -17.39 -17.06
CA LEU A 55 -9.47 -16.67 -15.99
C LEU A 55 -10.40 -17.55 -15.17
N PHE A 56 -10.80 -18.72 -15.70
CA PHE A 56 -11.76 -19.63 -15.09
C PHE A 56 -11.22 -21.04 -14.86
N LEU A 57 -9.90 -21.19 -14.73
CA LEU A 57 -9.27 -22.37 -14.15
C LEU A 57 -9.96 -22.75 -12.81
N ALA A 58 -10.78 -23.79 -12.85
CA ALA A 58 -11.61 -24.18 -11.72
C ALA A 58 -10.89 -25.10 -10.73
N LYS A 59 -9.75 -25.68 -11.11
CA LYS A 59 -9.10 -26.76 -10.37
C LYS A 59 -7.61 -26.48 -10.17
N THR A 60 -7.16 -26.64 -8.93
CA THR A 60 -5.74 -26.61 -8.56
C THR A 60 -5.47 -27.66 -7.48
N ASN A 61 -4.20 -27.95 -7.16
CA ASN A 61 -3.84 -29.08 -6.30
C ASN A 61 -3.29 -28.63 -4.95
N PHE A 62 -4.12 -28.42 -3.92
CA PHE A 62 -3.69 -27.94 -2.61
C PHE A 62 -3.11 -29.08 -1.75
N HIS A 63 -1.78 -29.15 -1.66
CA HIS A 63 -1.04 -30.17 -0.90
C HIS A 63 -1.43 -31.62 -1.27
N GLY A 64 -1.46 -31.94 -2.57
CA GLY A 64 -1.80 -33.26 -3.06
C GLY A 64 -3.31 -33.51 -3.22
N MET A 65 -4.16 -32.55 -2.85
CA MET A 65 -5.60 -32.68 -2.93
C MET A 65 -6.21 -31.70 -3.93
N GLU A 66 -7.14 -32.18 -4.76
CA GLU A 66 -7.87 -31.33 -5.69
C GLU A 66 -8.69 -30.29 -4.93
N LEU A 67 -8.48 -29.02 -5.26
CA LEU A 67 -9.19 -27.86 -4.72
C LEU A 67 -9.94 -27.19 -5.87
N ASN A 68 -11.26 -27.12 -5.71
CA ASN A 68 -12.11 -26.37 -6.60
C ASN A 68 -12.09 -24.90 -6.18
N LEU A 69 -11.54 -24.04 -7.03
CA LEU A 69 -11.52 -22.61 -6.79
C LEU A 69 -12.83 -21.98 -7.27
N PRO A 70 -13.37 -20.99 -6.55
CA PRO A 70 -14.49 -20.22 -7.06
C PRO A 70 -14.04 -19.43 -8.30
N TRP A 71 -14.93 -19.29 -9.29
CA TRP A 71 -14.65 -18.63 -10.57
C TRP A 71 -14.13 -17.19 -10.41
N TYR A 72 -14.47 -16.51 -9.32
CA TYR A 72 -14.04 -15.14 -9.07
C TYR A 72 -12.62 -15.06 -8.48
N PHE A 73 -12.02 -16.16 -8.01
CA PHE A 73 -10.73 -16.12 -7.31
C PHE A 73 -9.63 -15.45 -8.14
N GLY A 74 -9.48 -15.86 -9.41
CA GLY A 74 -8.51 -15.26 -10.32
C GLY A 74 -8.74 -13.77 -10.56
N LEU A 75 -10.01 -13.33 -10.59
CA LEU A 75 -10.35 -11.91 -10.74
C LEU A 75 -9.89 -11.08 -9.53
N PHE A 76 -9.97 -11.64 -8.31
CA PHE A 76 -9.49 -10.94 -7.12
C PHE A 76 -7.96 -10.74 -7.17
N CYS A 77 -7.18 -11.68 -7.69
CA CYS A 77 -5.74 -11.51 -7.86
C CYS A 77 -5.38 -10.32 -8.79
N LEU A 78 -6.25 -10.01 -9.76
CA LEU A 78 -6.09 -8.87 -10.67
C LEU A 78 -6.52 -7.53 -10.04
N ASN A 79 -7.04 -7.50 -8.82
CA ASN A 79 -7.41 -6.25 -8.15
C ASN A 79 -6.25 -5.27 -8.00
N TYR A 80 -5.00 -5.74 -7.87
CA TYR A 80 -3.84 -4.85 -7.89
C TYR A 80 -3.71 -4.10 -9.22
N SER A 81 -3.94 -4.78 -10.35
CA SER A 81 -3.93 -4.13 -11.66
C SER A 81 -5.06 -3.11 -11.79
N PHE A 82 -6.27 -3.46 -11.34
CA PHE A 82 -7.39 -2.51 -11.33
C PHE A 82 -7.11 -1.30 -10.43
N GLY A 83 -6.51 -1.51 -9.25
CA GLY A 83 -6.09 -0.43 -8.35
C GLY A 83 -5.00 0.46 -8.97
N GLY A 84 -4.07 -0.13 -9.73
CA GLY A 84 -3.05 0.60 -10.49
C GLY A 84 -3.66 1.49 -11.58
N ILE A 85 -4.59 0.94 -12.39
CA ILE A 85 -5.32 1.69 -13.42
C ILE A 85 -6.11 2.84 -12.77
N ALA A 86 -6.90 2.54 -11.74
CA ALA A 86 -7.71 3.55 -11.07
C ALA A 86 -6.86 4.68 -10.48
N SER A 87 -5.71 4.34 -9.89
CA SER A 87 -4.76 5.32 -9.36
C SER A 87 -4.21 6.24 -10.45
N LEU A 88 -3.82 5.69 -11.61
CA LEU A 88 -3.33 6.49 -12.74
C LEU A 88 -4.37 7.47 -13.29
N ILE A 89 -5.65 7.05 -13.34
CA ILE A 89 -6.74 7.87 -13.89
C ILE A 89 -7.05 9.07 -12.99
N THR A 90 -7.14 8.89 -11.68
CA THR A 90 -7.65 9.93 -10.77
C THR A 90 -6.58 10.85 -10.21
N LYS A 91 -5.33 10.39 -10.09
CA LYS A 91 -4.18 11.09 -9.48
C LYS A 91 -4.58 12.16 -8.45
N PRO A 92 -4.77 11.78 -7.17
CA PRO A 92 -5.33 12.66 -6.14
C PRO A 92 -4.41 13.85 -5.85
N LYS A 93 -4.99 14.95 -5.33
CA LYS A 93 -4.28 16.21 -5.09
C LYS A 93 -3.11 16.05 -4.11
N TRP A 94 -3.27 15.27 -3.05
CA TRP A 94 -2.19 15.01 -2.09
C TRP A 94 -0.96 14.41 -2.75
N ALA A 95 -1.13 13.59 -3.79
CA ALA A 95 -0.03 13.00 -4.53
C ALA A 95 0.70 14.02 -5.42
N ARG A 96 0.04 15.13 -5.80
CA ARG A 96 0.67 16.24 -6.54
C ARG A 96 1.45 17.17 -5.61
N ASN A 97 1.02 17.28 -4.36
CA ASN A 97 1.59 18.16 -3.34
C ASN A 97 2.62 17.47 -2.43
N SER A 98 3.04 16.24 -2.77
CA SER A 98 3.98 15.47 -1.97
C SER A 98 5.07 14.85 -2.84
N TYR A 99 6.14 14.39 -2.19
CA TYR A 99 7.25 13.69 -2.83
C TYR A 99 7.00 12.19 -3.01
N PHE A 100 5.78 11.71 -2.78
CA PHE A 100 5.46 10.30 -2.92
C PHE A 100 5.54 9.89 -4.41
N PRO A 101 6.25 8.79 -4.78
CA PRO A 101 6.40 8.35 -6.16
C PRO A 101 5.12 7.67 -6.70
N TYR A 102 4.02 8.43 -6.76
CA TYR A 102 2.67 7.92 -6.99
C TYR A 102 2.50 7.20 -8.33
N VAL A 103 3.08 7.74 -9.40
CA VAL A 103 3.00 7.14 -10.74
C VAL A 103 3.77 5.83 -10.76
N THR A 104 5.01 5.81 -10.26
CA THR A 104 5.82 4.59 -10.16
C THR A 104 5.10 3.52 -9.33
N PHE A 105 4.56 3.88 -8.17
CA PHE A 105 3.77 2.95 -7.34
C PHE A 105 2.59 2.36 -8.12
N SER A 106 1.84 3.18 -8.85
CA SER A 106 0.69 2.74 -9.64
C SER A 106 1.10 1.82 -10.81
N LEU A 107 2.22 2.11 -11.47
CA LEU A 107 2.77 1.27 -12.53
C LEU A 107 3.26 -0.08 -12.01
N PHE A 108 3.88 -0.11 -10.82
CA PHE A 108 4.27 -1.35 -10.17
C PHE A 108 3.06 -2.22 -9.84
N LEU A 109 1.97 -1.63 -9.33
CA LEU A 109 0.72 -2.36 -9.11
C LEU A 109 0.16 -2.93 -10.41
N LEU A 110 0.12 -2.12 -11.47
CA LEU A 110 -0.45 -2.48 -12.76
C LEU A 110 0.31 -3.59 -13.48
N PHE A 111 1.62 -3.39 -13.69
CA PHE A 111 2.42 -4.22 -14.59
C PHE A 111 3.23 -5.30 -13.89
N LEU A 112 3.44 -5.20 -12.58
CA LEU A 112 4.26 -6.15 -11.84
C LEU A 112 3.41 -6.95 -10.84
N GLN A 113 2.83 -6.29 -9.83
CA GLN A 113 2.18 -6.99 -8.72
C GLN A 113 0.91 -7.74 -9.14
N GLY A 114 0.03 -7.13 -9.94
CA GLY A 114 -1.20 -7.80 -10.39
C GLY A 114 -0.91 -9.07 -11.21
N PRO A 115 -0.07 -9.00 -12.27
CA PRO A 115 0.32 -10.19 -13.01
C PRO A 115 1.04 -11.24 -12.17
N LEU A 116 1.97 -10.83 -11.28
CA LEU A 116 2.69 -11.77 -10.42
C LEU A 116 1.76 -12.47 -9.42
N SER A 117 0.85 -11.73 -8.78
CA SER A 117 -0.13 -12.30 -7.85
C SER A 117 -1.08 -13.25 -8.58
N PHE A 118 -1.54 -12.91 -9.77
CA PHE A 118 -2.34 -13.83 -10.58
C PHE A 118 -1.58 -15.12 -10.92
N MET A 119 -0.33 -15.00 -11.38
CA MET A 119 0.50 -16.16 -11.70
C MET A 119 0.82 -17.01 -10.47
N ALA A 120 1.11 -16.39 -9.34
CA ALA A 120 1.42 -17.08 -8.09
C ALA A 120 0.17 -17.75 -7.51
N ASP A 121 -0.85 -16.96 -7.21
CA ASP A 121 -1.99 -17.37 -6.40
C ASP A 121 -3.07 -18.10 -7.20
N TYR A 122 -3.20 -17.87 -8.51
CA TYR A 122 -4.22 -18.53 -9.31
C TYR A 122 -3.64 -19.67 -10.14
N MET A 123 -2.64 -19.37 -10.95
CA MET A 123 -2.06 -20.35 -11.87
C MET A 123 -1.16 -21.37 -11.16
N ASN A 124 -0.53 -21.00 -10.04
CA ASN A 124 0.48 -21.82 -9.38
C ASN A 124 0.25 -22.04 -7.88
N MET A 125 -0.95 -21.76 -7.37
CA MET A 125 -1.32 -21.57 -5.94
C MET A 125 -0.72 -22.55 -4.91
N THR A 126 -0.32 -23.73 -5.35
CA THR A 126 0.00 -24.85 -4.47
C THR A 126 1.38 -25.43 -4.68
N ASN A 127 2.05 -25.00 -5.74
CA ASN A 127 3.45 -25.30 -5.98
C ASN A 127 4.27 -24.14 -5.39
N GLU A 128 5.27 -24.46 -4.57
CA GLU A 128 6.34 -23.51 -4.26
C GLU A 128 7.10 -23.20 -5.56
N SER A 129 6.54 -22.28 -6.32
CA SER A 129 6.98 -21.90 -7.64
C SER A 129 7.80 -20.62 -7.57
N VAL A 130 8.58 -20.38 -8.62
CA VAL A 130 9.32 -19.12 -8.78
C VAL A 130 8.37 -17.91 -8.75
N TRP A 131 7.11 -18.07 -9.20
CA TRP A 131 6.10 -17.01 -9.19
C TRP A 131 5.77 -16.55 -7.77
N HIS A 132 5.64 -17.46 -6.81
CA HIS A 132 5.43 -17.09 -5.40
C HIS A 132 6.63 -16.36 -4.80
N ALA A 133 7.86 -16.74 -5.18
CA ALA A 133 9.05 -16.05 -4.72
C ALA A 133 9.10 -14.61 -5.26
N LEU A 134 8.80 -14.44 -6.55
CA LEU A 134 8.75 -13.13 -7.20
C LEU A 134 7.61 -12.25 -6.65
N ASP A 135 6.41 -12.79 -6.49
CA ASP A 135 5.27 -12.07 -5.93
C ASP A 135 5.54 -11.59 -4.49
N LYS A 136 6.10 -12.46 -3.64
CA LYS A 136 6.52 -12.06 -2.29
C LYS A 136 7.61 -10.99 -2.33
N ALA A 137 8.60 -11.12 -3.22
CA ALA A 137 9.67 -10.15 -3.37
C ALA A 137 9.17 -8.77 -3.84
N SER A 138 8.14 -8.71 -4.69
CA SER A 138 7.50 -7.45 -5.12
C SER A 138 6.50 -6.90 -4.09
N ALA A 139 5.80 -7.77 -3.36
CA ALA A 139 4.80 -7.36 -2.37
C ALA A 139 5.41 -6.61 -1.17
N VAL A 140 6.62 -6.99 -0.73
CA VAL A 140 7.31 -6.31 0.39
C VAL A 140 7.58 -4.83 0.11
N PRO A 141 8.30 -4.41 -0.96
CA PRO A 141 8.53 -3.01 -1.25
C PRO A 141 7.22 -2.26 -1.52
N LEU A 142 6.22 -2.89 -2.13
CA LEU A 142 4.90 -2.28 -2.32
C LEU A 142 4.17 -2.02 -1.00
N THR A 143 4.28 -2.93 -0.03
CA THR A 143 3.71 -2.71 1.31
C THR A 143 4.42 -1.56 2.03
N ILE A 144 5.74 -1.43 1.88
CA ILE A 144 6.51 -0.30 2.41
C ILE A 144 6.09 1.01 1.74
N LEU A 145 5.89 1.00 0.42
CA LEU A 145 5.37 2.15 -0.31
C LEU A 145 3.95 2.51 0.12
N GLU A 146 3.07 1.53 0.36
CA GLU A 146 1.72 1.75 0.87
C GLU A 146 1.72 2.41 2.27
N LEU A 147 2.56 1.92 3.18
CA LEU A 147 2.75 2.54 4.49
C LEU A 147 3.29 3.97 4.37
N SER A 148 4.28 4.17 3.50
CA SER A 148 4.87 5.47 3.21
C SER A 148 3.82 6.44 2.62
N LYS A 149 2.94 5.93 1.75
CA LYS A 149 1.80 6.66 1.19
C LYS A 149 0.87 7.17 2.28
N ILE A 150 0.47 6.29 3.22
CA ILE A 150 -0.42 6.61 4.34
C ILE A 150 0.23 7.65 5.27
N TYR A 151 1.53 7.54 5.51
CA TYR A 151 2.26 8.53 6.29
C TYR A 151 2.30 9.90 5.60
N VAL A 152 2.72 9.94 4.34
CA VAL A 152 2.88 11.17 3.55
C VAL A 152 1.55 11.86 3.27
N MET A 153 0.44 11.11 3.10
CA MET A 153 -0.86 11.72 2.82
C MET A 153 -1.47 12.44 4.03
N ARG A 154 -1.02 12.16 5.26
CA ARG A 154 -1.66 12.63 6.50
C ARG A 154 -1.89 14.15 6.56
N PRO A 155 -0.92 15.02 6.26
CA PRO A 155 -1.13 16.47 6.27
C PRO A 155 -1.98 17.00 5.11
N TYR A 156 -2.19 16.21 4.06
CA TYR A 156 -2.84 16.63 2.83
C TYR A 156 -4.25 16.06 2.65
N THR A 157 -4.75 15.26 3.60
CA THR A 157 -6.03 14.57 3.50
C THR A 157 -6.86 14.77 4.77
N ARG A 158 -8.18 14.68 4.62
CA ARG A 158 -9.10 14.76 5.76
C ARG A 158 -8.86 13.59 6.72
N PRO A 159 -8.99 13.80 8.06
CA PRO A 159 -8.75 12.73 9.03
C PRO A 159 -9.57 11.47 8.81
N ASN A 160 -10.84 11.59 8.42
CA ASN A 160 -11.70 10.43 8.13
C ASN A 160 -11.18 9.61 6.95
N VAL A 161 -10.80 10.26 5.85
CA VAL A 161 -10.22 9.59 4.66
C VAL A 161 -8.93 8.88 5.04
N TRP A 162 -8.02 9.56 5.72
CA TRP A 162 -6.77 8.97 6.21
C TRP A 162 -7.02 7.75 7.10
N THR A 163 -7.95 7.84 8.06
CA THR A 163 -8.32 6.72 8.93
C THR A 163 -8.89 5.55 8.13
N SER A 164 -9.68 5.79 7.08
CA SER A 164 -10.18 4.71 6.20
C SER A 164 -9.04 3.99 5.48
N TYR A 165 -8.00 4.69 5.04
CA TYR A 165 -6.81 4.05 4.46
C TYR A 165 -6.08 3.17 5.48
N VAL A 166 -5.83 3.70 6.70
CA VAL A 166 -5.21 2.94 7.79
C VAL A 166 -6.00 1.69 8.10
N PHE A 167 -7.32 1.83 8.29
CA PHE A 167 -8.21 0.71 8.57
C PHE A 167 -8.19 -0.34 7.46
N SER A 168 -8.25 0.09 6.19
CA SER A 168 -8.19 -0.82 5.04
C SER A 168 -6.89 -1.62 5.01
N LEU A 169 -5.74 -0.98 5.24
CA LEU A 169 -4.46 -1.68 5.29
C LEU A 169 -4.38 -2.64 6.48
N THR A 170 -4.81 -2.22 7.67
CA THR A 170 -4.83 -3.11 8.85
C THR A 170 -5.71 -4.33 8.61
N PHE A 171 -6.91 -4.13 8.07
CA PHE A 171 -7.83 -5.22 7.73
C PHE A 171 -7.22 -6.18 6.70
N SER A 172 -6.53 -5.64 5.68
CA SER A 172 -5.78 -6.44 4.70
C SER A 172 -4.74 -7.30 5.42
N MET A 173 -3.83 -6.69 6.18
CA MET A 173 -2.78 -7.42 6.91
C MET A 173 -3.34 -8.50 7.83
N SER A 174 -4.43 -8.23 8.54
CA SER A 174 -5.13 -9.24 9.34
C SER A 174 -5.66 -10.39 8.48
N SER A 175 -6.28 -10.09 7.33
CA SER A 175 -6.78 -11.09 6.39
C SER A 175 -5.65 -11.97 5.84
N PHE A 176 -4.48 -11.41 5.53
CA PHE A 176 -3.30 -12.19 5.14
C PHE A 176 -2.82 -13.12 6.27
N LEU A 177 -2.72 -12.63 7.51
CA LEU A 177 -2.31 -13.48 8.63
C LEU A 177 -3.29 -14.65 8.84
N MET A 178 -4.59 -14.39 8.69
CA MET A 178 -5.62 -15.42 8.78
C MET A 178 -5.56 -16.41 7.61
N SER A 179 -5.25 -15.96 6.38
CA SER A 179 -5.07 -16.89 5.25
C SER A 179 -3.88 -17.82 5.47
N GLN A 180 -2.77 -17.30 6.01
CA GLN A 180 -1.60 -18.12 6.37
C GLN A 180 -1.92 -19.11 7.51
N LEU A 181 -2.76 -18.72 8.47
CA LEU A 181 -3.22 -19.62 9.54
C LEU A 181 -4.11 -20.73 8.99
N SER A 182 -5.08 -20.40 8.14
CA SER A 182 -5.93 -21.40 7.47
C SER A 182 -5.10 -22.36 6.61
N GLN A 183 -4.08 -21.88 5.90
CA GLN A 183 -3.15 -22.73 5.16
C GLN A 183 -2.42 -23.73 6.07
N LYS A 184 -1.90 -23.29 7.23
CA LYS A 184 -1.26 -24.17 8.22
C LYS A 184 -2.21 -25.20 8.80
N ASN A 185 -3.47 -24.84 8.99
CA ASN A 185 -4.51 -25.71 9.52
C ASN A 185 -5.16 -26.62 8.45
N LEU A 186 -4.69 -26.55 7.20
CA LEU A 186 -5.29 -27.25 6.04
C LEU A 186 -6.78 -26.90 5.84
N ASP A 187 -7.20 -25.72 6.29
CA ASP A 187 -8.54 -25.16 6.14
C ASP A 187 -8.64 -24.41 4.80
N ARG A 188 -9.14 -25.12 3.78
CA ARG A 188 -9.22 -24.63 2.40
C ARG A 188 -10.19 -23.46 2.26
N ASP A 189 -11.37 -23.58 2.85
CA ASP A 189 -12.42 -22.58 2.72
C ASP A 189 -12.00 -21.30 3.44
N GLY A 190 -11.39 -21.42 4.62
CA GLY A 190 -10.80 -20.28 5.32
C GLY A 190 -9.67 -19.64 4.51
N PHE A 191 -8.78 -20.43 3.90
CA PHE A 191 -7.72 -19.90 3.04
C PHE A 191 -8.31 -19.07 1.90
N VAL A 192 -9.24 -19.64 1.12
CA VAL A 192 -9.88 -18.97 -0.01
C VAL A 192 -10.59 -17.69 0.43
N PHE A 193 -11.32 -17.73 1.55
CA PHE A 193 -12.05 -16.58 2.07
C PHE A 193 -11.10 -15.45 2.47
N TRP A 194 -10.14 -15.72 3.36
CA TRP A 194 -9.21 -14.72 3.88
C TRP A 194 -8.26 -14.18 2.82
N HIS A 195 -7.84 -15.03 1.86
CA HIS A 195 -6.98 -14.63 0.75
C HIS A 195 -7.69 -13.67 -0.22
N ASN A 196 -8.97 -13.93 -0.54
CA ASN A 196 -9.75 -12.99 -1.35
C ASN A 196 -9.97 -11.64 -0.62
N LEU A 197 -10.16 -11.66 0.70
CA LEU A 197 -10.27 -10.43 1.49
C LEU A 197 -8.98 -9.61 1.51
N TRP A 198 -7.81 -10.26 1.54
CA TRP A 198 -6.52 -9.59 1.33
C TRP A 198 -6.47 -8.88 -0.03
N HIS A 199 -6.85 -9.60 -1.10
CA HIS A 199 -6.90 -9.06 -2.46
C HIS A 199 -7.96 -7.98 -2.68
N LEU A 200 -8.88 -7.76 -1.74
CA LEU A 200 -9.87 -6.69 -1.84
C LEU A 200 -9.29 -5.30 -1.50
N HIS A 201 -8.10 -5.23 -0.88
CA HIS A 201 -7.50 -3.98 -0.44
C HIS A 201 -7.34 -2.91 -1.54
N PRO A 202 -6.81 -3.21 -2.75
CA PRO A 202 -6.69 -2.21 -3.82
C PRO A 202 -8.04 -1.62 -4.25
N LEU A 203 -9.09 -2.44 -4.24
CA LEU A 203 -10.45 -2.01 -4.56
C LEU A 203 -11.02 -1.13 -3.45
N ALA A 204 -10.84 -1.51 -2.18
CA ALA A 204 -11.25 -0.70 -1.04
C ALA A 204 -10.57 0.69 -1.05
N VAL A 205 -9.27 0.73 -1.31
CA VAL A 205 -8.51 1.98 -1.49
C VAL A 205 -9.06 2.82 -2.65
N THR A 206 -9.40 2.18 -3.77
CA THR A 206 -10.01 2.86 -4.92
C THR A 206 -11.37 3.47 -4.56
N CYS A 207 -12.21 2.76 -3.81
CA CYS A 207 -13.48 3.29 -3.32
C CYS A 207 -13.28 4.49 -2.38
N ILE A 208 -12.31 4.42 -1.45
CA ILE A 208 -11.98 5.53 -0.55
C ILE A 208 -11.51 6.75 -1.36
N MET A 209 -10.70 6.53 -2.38
CA MET A 209 -10.22 7.57 -3.29
C MET A 209 -11.36 8.23 -4.08
N PHE A 210 -12.27 7.45 -4.65
CA PHE A 210 -13.45 7.98 -5.31
C PHE A 210 -14.37 8.74 -4.35
N TYR A 211 -14.53 8.24 -3.12
CA TYR A 211 -15.28 8.95 -2.09
C TYR A 211 -14.66 10.31 -1.76
N ASP A 212 -13.34 10.38 -1.56
CA ASP A 212 -12.66 11.67 -1.32
C ASP A 212 -12.78 12.62 -2.52
N PHE A 213 -12.64 12.09 -3.74
CA PHE A 213 -12.65 12.90 -4.96
C PHE A 213 -14.05 13.40 -5.33
N PHE A 214 -15.04 12.51 -5.40
CA PHE A 214 -16.38 12.81 -5.92
C PHE A 214 -17.37 13.25 -4.85
N VAL A 215 -17.25 12.77 -3.60
CA VAL A 215 -18.25 13.07 -2.55
C VAL A 215 -17.79 14.21 -1.67
N LEU A 216 -16.56 14.16 -1.16
CA LEU A 216 -16.07 15.20 -0.25
C LEU A 216 -15.55 16.44 -0.98
N GLY A 217 -15.18 16.30 -2.26
CA GLY A 217 -14.69 17.41 -3.08
C GLY A 217 -13.37 18.00 -2.58
N GLU A 218 -13.09 19.25 -2.97
CA GLU A 218 -11.79 19.86 -2.72
C GLU A 218 -11.48 20.04 -1.22
N TYR A 219 -10.33 19.53 -0.79
CA TYR A 219 -9.77 19.77 0.54
C TYR A 219 -8.64 20.80 0.43
N ASP A 220 -8.82 21.98 1.03
CA ASP A 220 -7.77 22.99 1.11
C ASP A 220 -6.82 22.68 2.27
N SER A 221 -5.79 21.88 1.97
CA SER A 221 -4.74 21.54 2.94
C SER A 221 -3.93 22.76 3.37
N SER A 222 -3.95 23.88 2.63
CA SER A 222 -3.18 25.07 2.99
C SER A 222 -3.70 25.70 4.28
N VAL A 223 -5.01 25.61 4.55
CA VAL A 223 -5.62 26.09 5.80
C VAL A 223 -5.15 25.24 6.98
N ALA A 224 -5.18 23.91 6.83
CA ALA A 224 -4.76 22.99 7.88
C ALA A 224 -3.26 23.12 8.22
N LEU A 225 -2.41 23.31 7.19
CA LEU A 225 -0.98 23.53 7.37
C LEU A 225 -0.68 24.87 8.06
N LYS A 226 -1.36 25.95 7.66
CA LYS A 226 -1.24 27.27 8.31
C LYS A 226 -1.66 27.23 9.77
N ASP A 227 -2.69 26.46 10.11
CA ASP A 227 -3.13 26.30 11.49
C ASP A 227 -2.12 25.50 12.34
N GLN A 228 -1.41 24.54 11.74
CA GLN A 228 -0.31 23.83 12.41
C GLN A 228 0.90 24.76 12.63
N GLU A 229 1.26 25.55 11.61
CA GLU A 229 2.35 26.53 11.71
C GLU A 229 2.07 27.57 12.80
N LYS A 230 0.84 28.10 12.85
CA LYS A 230 0.38 29.01 13.93
C LYS A 230 0.44 28.38 15.31
N LYS A 231 0.11 27.09 15.45
CA LYS A 231 0.22 26.37 16.73
C LYS A 231 1.67 26.17 17.15
N SER A 232 2.58 25.94 16.20
CA SER A 232 4.01 25.81 16.46
C SER A 232 4.68 27.14 16.80
N THR A 233 4.17 28.26 16.29
CA THR A 233 4.71 29.61 16.53
C THR A 233 4.10 30.32 17.73
N LYS A 234 3.15 29.71 18.46
CA LYS A 234 2.76 30.26 19.77
C LYS A 234 4.02 30.29 20.65
N PRO A 235 4.51 31.49 21.02
CA PRO A 235 5.73 31.61 21.80
C PRO A 235 5.55 30.76 23.05
N GLN A 236 6.48 29.84 23.31
CA GLN A 236 6.56 29.19 24.61
C GLN A 236 6.56 30.32 25.63
N LEU A 237 5.45 30.46 26.37
CA LEU A 237 5.35 31.39 27.47
C LEU A 237 6.55 31.08 28.36
N LEU A 238 7.51 32.00 28.38
CA LEU A 238 8.73 31.96 29.19
C LEU A 238 8.43 31.94 30.71
N SER A 239 7.18 31.69 31.11
CA SER A 239 6.70 31.69 32.48
C SER A 239 6.92 30.35 33.20
N THR A 240 7.55 29.36 32.58
CA THR A 240 7.95 28.10 33.25
C THR A 240 9.45 27.93 33.38
N VAL A 241 10.24 28.99 33.12
CA VAL A 241 11.51 29.15 33.83
C VAL A 241 11.17 29.74 35.19
N VAL A 242 10.54 28.93 36.05
CA VAL A 242 10.53 29.21 37.48
C VAL A 242 11.98 29.14 37.89
N MET A 243 12.54 30.30 38.20
CA MET A 243 13.84 30.44 38.82
C MET A 243 13.88 29.55 40.07
N ASN A 244 14.47 28.36 39.95
CA ASN A 244 15.10 27.70 41.09
C ASN A 244 16.38 28.49 41.39
N ASP A 245 16.20 29.72 41.86
CA ASP A 245 17.28 30.49 42.44
C ASP A 245 17.25 30.20 43.95
N PRO A 246 18.18 29.38 44.49
CA PRO A 246 18.21 29.05 45.91
C PRO A 246 18.50 30.27 46.82
N MET A 247 18.65 31.47 46.25
CA MET A 247 19.00 32.68 47.00
C MET A 247 17.82 33.49 47.57
N TYR A 248 16.57 33.06 47.41
CA TYR A 248 15.39 33.80 47.90
C TYR A 248 14.77 33.32 49.22
N HIS A 249 15.50 32.53 50.03
CA HIS A 249 15.05 32.13 51.38
C HIS A 249 15.66 32.95 52.54
N ALA A 250 16.45 33.99 52.28
CA ALA A 250 17.20 34.68 53.35
C ALA A 250 16.53 35.93 53.97
N LYS A 251 15.26 36.27 53.68
CA LYS A 251 14.71 37.54 54.21
C LYS A 251 13.20 37.58 54.41
N LYS A 252 12.68 36.75 55.33
CA LYS A 252 11.33 37.00 55.87
C LYS A 252 11.10 36.46 57.28
N ASN A 253 12.02 36.75 58.20
CA ASN A 253 11.78 36.63 59.64
C ASN A 253 12.17 37.94 60.36
N SER A 254 11.37 38.99 60.18
CA SER A 254 11.19 40.03 61.22
C SER A 254 10.06 40.98 60.82
N ARG A 255 8.96 40.92 61.58
CA ARG A 255 7.81 41.84 61.72
C ARG A 255 6.59 40.95 61.88
N GLY A 256 6.00 40.83 63.06
CA GLY A 256 5.93 41.75 64.17
C GLY A 256 4.58 41.49 64.78
N THR A 257 4.56 40.71 65.85
CA THR A 257 3.39 40.31 66.61
C THR A 257 2.72 41.57 67.15
N LYS A 258 1.56 41.95 66.59
CA LYS A 258 0.74 43.04 67.12
C LYS A 258 -0.41 42.40 67.90
N THR A 259 -0.30 42.48 69.22
CA THR A 259 -1.31 42.11 70.21
C THR A 259 -2.60 42.93 69.99
N ARG A 260 -3.73 42.24 69.87
CA ARG A 260 -5.07 42.83 69.89
C ARG A 260 -5.65 42.60 71.29
N LYS A 261 -5.92 43.68 72.00
CA LYS A 261 -6.71 43.70 73.25
C LYS A 261 -8.16 43.37 72.91
N GLU A 262 -8.72 42.40 73.60
CA GLU A 262 -10.17 42.16 73.68
C GLU A 262 -10.76 43.04 74.80
N SER A 263 -11.98 43.50 74.56
CA SER A 263 -12.86 44.22 75.47
C SER A 263 -14.22 43.54 75.44
#